data_AF-A0A3B3V2X6-F1
#
_entry.id   AF-A0A3B3V2X6-F1
#
_cell.length_a   1.000
_cell.length_b   1.000
_cell.length_c   1.000
_cell.angle_alpha   90.00
_cell.angle_beta   90.00
_cell.angle_gamma   90.00
#
_symmetry.space_group_name_H-M   'P 1'
#
loop_
_entity.id
_entity.type
_entity.pdbx_description
1 polymer ?
#
loop_
_entity_poly.entity_id
_entity_poly.type
_entity_poly.pdbx_seq_one_letter_code
_entity_poly.pdbx_strand_id
1 'polypeptide(L)'
;MDVTLSELLASFMESPLVLWVRMLGPLGSEERVAMFMELVDGVFLHKVMTHIDPSPTNQRLNKNVNNDVSLRLYNLTVLTRTCDPVPLFASRP
;
A
#
# COMPACT_ATOMS: atom_id res chain seq x y z
N MET A 1 29.27 -7.34 -8.44
CA MET A 1 28.94 -6.00 -7.89
C MET A 1 27.79 -6.21 -6.95
N ASP A 2 27.96 -5.85 -5.68
CA ASP A 2 26.85 -5.83 -4.74
C ASP A 2 25.93 -4.67 -5.11
N VAL A 3 24.63 -4.97 -5.28
CA VAL A 3 23.62 -3.97 -5.59
C VAL A 3 23.39 -3.11 -4.34
N THR A 4 23.41 -1.79 -4.50
CA THR A 4 23.18 -0.87 -3.40
C THR A 4 21.68 -0.73 -3.08
N LEU A 5 21.35 -0.37 -1.83
CA LEU A 5 19.96 -0.11 -1.43
C LEU A 5 19.29 0.97 -2.30
N SER A 6 20.06 1.99 -2.69
CA SER A 6 19.59 3.09 -3.55
C SER A 6 19.20 2.62 -4.95
N GLU A 7 19.98 1.70 -5.54
CA GLU A 7 19.67 1.09 -6.84
C GLU A 7 18.44 0.19 -6.74
N LEU A 8 18.32 -0.60 -5.67
CA LEU A 8 17.15 -1.43 -5.44
C LEU A 8 15.88 -0.59 -5.26
N LEU A 9 15.97 0.50 -4.48
CA LEU A 9 14.87 1.45 -4.31
C LEU A 9 14.48 2.11 -5.63
N ALA A 10 15.45 2.55 -6.43
CA ALA A 10 15.18 3.13 -7.74
C ALA A 10 14.44 2.13 -8.65
N SER A 11 14.95 0.90 -8.74
CA SER A 11 14.32 -0.16 -9.54
C SER A 11 12.90 -0.49 -9.05
N PHE A 12 12.68 -0.55 -7.73
CA PHE A 12 11.35 -0.74 -7.15
C PHE A 12 10.40 0.41 -7.52
N MET A 13 10.84 1.66 -7.40
CA MET A 13 10.03 2.85 -7.69
C MET A 13 9.68 3.00 -9.18
N GLU A 14 10.48 2.40 -10.06
CA GLU A 14 10.25 2.34 -11.51
C GLU A 14 9.48 1.08 -11.95
N SER A 15 9.13 0.19 -11.01
CA SER A 15 8.36 -0.99 -11.33
C SER A 15 6.97 -0.63 -11.90
N PRO A 16 6.42 -1.42 -12.84
CA PRO A 16 5.13 -1.11 -13.46
C PRO A 16 3.99 -0.90 -12.47
N LEU A 17 3.99 -1.63 -11.35
CA LEU A 17 2.96 -1.49 -10.33
C LEU A 17 3.08 -0.14 -9.60
N VAL A 18 4.28 0.28 -9.21
CA VAL A 18 4.48 1.58 -8.54
C VAL A 18 4.14 2.72 -9.49
N LEU A 19 4.53 2.62 -10.76
CA LEU A 19 4.16 3.60 -11.78
C LEU A 19 2.64 3.69 -11.95
N TRP A 20 1.93 2.56 -12.04
CA TRP A 20 0.47 2.55 -12.14
C TRP A 20 -0.21 3.17 -10.92
N VAL A 21 0.24 2.81 -9.71
CA VAL A 21 -0.27 3.37 -8.44
C VAL A 21 -0.09 4.90 -8.39
N ARG A 22 1.03 5.42 -8.90
CA ARG A 22 1.29 6.87 -9.01
C ARG A 22 0.39 7.60 -9.99
N MET A 23 -0.15 6.92 -11.00
CA MET A 23 -1.10 7.53 -11.94
C MET A 23 -2.48 7.78 -11.29
N LEU A 24 -2.80 7.08 -10.20
CA LEU A 24 -4.08 7.20 -9.50
C LEU A 24 -4.12 8.38 -8.51
N GLY A 25 -2.98 8.99 -8.21
CA GLY A 25 -2.90 10.17 -7.36
C GLY A 25 -1.45 10.54 -7.03
N PRO A 26 -1.19 11.81 -6.69
CA PRO A 26 0.15 12.25 -6.33
C PRO A 26 0.61 11.56 -5.04
N LEU A 27 1.76 10.89 -5.10
CA LEU A 27 2.57 10.63 -3.90
C LEU A 27 3.18 11.98 -3.48
N GLY A 28 3.10 12.32 -2.21
CA GLY A 28 3.26 13.69 -1.70
C GLY A 28 4.68 14.28 -1.77
N SER A 29 5.66 13.55 -2.32
CA SER A 29 7.06 13.96 -2.37
C SER A 29 7.73 13.53 -3.68
N GLU A 30 8.68 14.36 -4.16
CA GLU A 30 9.58 14.03 -5.27
C GLU A 30 10.71 13.06 -4.84
N GLU A 31 10.97 12.97 -3.54
CA GLU A 31 12.04 12.13 -3.00
C GLU A 31 11.62 10.66 -2.95
N ARG A 32 12.41 9.78 -3.59
CA ARG A 32 12.11 8.34 -3.69
C ARG A 32 11.91 7.66 -2.33
N VAL A 33 12.70 8.04 -1.33
CA VAL A 33 12.57 7.47 0.03
C VAL A 33 11.23 7.88 0.65
N ALA A 34 10.85 9.15 0.52
CA ALA A 34 9.57 9.63 1.04
C ALA A 34 8.39 8.96 0.32
N MET A 35 8.43 8.85 -1.02
CA MET A 35 7.41 8.12 -1.78
C MET A 35 7.30 6.65 -1.35
N PHE A 36 8.43 5.98 -1.13
CA PHE A 36 8.44 4.61 -0.62
C PHE A 36 7.79 4.51 0.76
N MET A 37 8.07 5.46 1.65
CA MET A 37 7.49 5.48 3.00
C MET A 37 5.97 5.71 2.96
N GLU A 38 5.45 6.52 2.05
CA GLU A 38 4.00 6.68 1.85
C GLU A 38 3.31 5.38 1.39
N LEU A 39 3.97 4.58 0.56
CA LEU A 39 3.48 3.26 0.16
C LEU A 39 3.49 2.28 1.35
N VAL A 40 4.59 2.25 2.12
CA VAL A 40 4.76 1.38 3.28
C VAL A 40 3.78 1.70 4.41
N ASP A 41 3.41 2.96 4.59
CA ASP A 41 2.40 3.38 5.57
C ASP A 41 0.99 2.85 5.23
N GLY A 42 0.75 2.42 3.99
CA GLY A 42 -0.49 1.77 3.55
C GLY A 42 -1.71 2.69 3.43
N VAL A 43 -1.62 3.93 3.91
CA VAL A 43 -2.72 4.92 3.85
C VAL A 43 -3.04 5.31 2.41
N PHE A 44 -2.02 5.52 1.58
CA PHE A 44 -2.20 5.83 0.17
C PHE A 44 -2.80 4.63 -0.59
N LEU A 45 -2.25 3.42 -0.35
CA LEU A 45 -2.72 2.19 -0.97
C LEU A 45 -4.19 1.90 -0.64
N HIS A 46 -4.64 2.21 0.58
CA HIS A 46 -6.07 2.10 0.90
C HIS A 46 -6.94 3.00 0.04
N LYS A 47 -6.53 4.25 -0.21
CA LYS A 47 -7.29 5.15 -1.08
C LYS A 47 -7.40 4.56 -2.48
N VAL A 48 -6.31 3.99 -2.99
CA VAL A 48 -6.29 3.27 -4.28
C VAL A 48 -7.26 2.10 -4.25
N MET A 49 -7.21 1.24 -3.22
CA MET A 49 -8.16 0.11 -3.09
C MET A 49 -9.62 0.57 -3.03
N THR A 50 -9.93 1.65 -2.31
CA THR A 50 -11.28 2.22 -2.25
C THR A 50 -11.75 2.85 -3.57
N HIS A 51 -10.82 3.36 -4.40
CA HIS A 51 -11.17 3.82 -5.76
C HIS A 51 -11.48 2.63 -6.68
N ILE A 52 -10.84 1.48 -6.48
CA ILE A 52 -11.09 0.26 -7.26
C ILE A 52 -12.41 -0.38 -6.84
N ASP A 53 -12.62 -0.55 -5.53
CA ASP A 53 -13.86 -1.07 -4.96
C ASP A 53 -14.33 -0.18 -3.79
N PRO A 54 -15.40 0.60 -3.98
CA PRO A 54 -15.94 1.47 -2.94
C PRO A 54 -16.79 0.74 -1.90
N SER A 55 -16.86 -0.61 -1.95
CA SER A 55 -17.56 -1.42 -0.96
C SER A 55 -17.20 -0.96 0.48
N PRO A 56 -18.16 -0.88 1.42
CA PRO A 56 -17.96 -0.24 2.71
C PRO A 56 -17.09 -1.09 3.64
N THR A 57 -15.79 -1.18 3.35
CA THR A 57 -14.81 -1.57 4.36
C THR A 57 -14.71 -0.44 5.38
N ASN A 58 -15.47 -0.58 6.47
CA ASN A 58 -15.48 0.32 7.63
C ASN A 58 -14.17 0.29 8.44
N GLN A 59 -13.07 -0.24 7.88
CA GLN A 59 -11.85 -0.47 8.60
C GLN A 59 -10.98 0.79 8.57
N ARG A 60 -10.93 1.49 9.71
CA ARG A 60 -10.19 2.74 9.85
C ARG A 60 -8.69 2.48 9.91
N LEU A 61 -7.92 3.12 9.03
CA LEU A 61 -6.46 3.12 9.09
C LEU A 61 -5.90 4.16 10.04
N ASN A 62 -4.67 3.90 10.50
CA ASN A 62 -3.86 4.87 11.23
C ASN A 62 -3.23 5.84 10.24
N LYS A 63 -3.67 7.11 10.27
CA LYS A 63 -3.14 8.17 9.40
C LYS A 63 -1.79 8.72 9.88
N ASN A 64 -1.55 8.69 11.20
CA ASN A 64 -0.32 9.19 11.82
C ASN A 64 0.56 8.00 12.23
N VAL A 65 1.22 7.41 11.23
CA VAL A 65 2.01 6.19 11.45
C VAL A 65 3.30 6.47 12.21
N ASN A 66 3.89 7.66 12.07
CA ASN A 66 5.07 8.12 12.83
C ASN A 66 6.24 7.12 12.84
N ASN A 67 6.42 6.36 11.75
CA ASN A 67 7.40 5.26 11.64
C ASN A 67 7.21 4.11 12.65
N ASP A 68 6.05 3.98 13.28
CA ASP A 68 5.70 2.84 14.13
C ASP A 68 5.40 1.60 13.28
N VAL A 69 6.20 0.54 13.49
CA VAL A 69 6.11 -0.71 12.74
C VAL A 69 4.78 -1.43 12.97
N SER A 70 4.22 -1.36 14.18
CA SER A 70 2.95 -2.00 14.52
C SER A 70 1.79 -1.32 13.78
N LEU A 71 1.82 0.00 13.66
CA LEU A 71 0.81 0.76 12.91
C LEU A 71 0.90 0.48 11.40
N ARG A 72 2.12 0.38 10.85
CA ARG A 72 2.34 -0.05 9.45
C ARG A 72 1.80 -1.44 9.19
N LEU A 73 2.18 -2.39 10.04
CA LEU A 73 1.76 -3.77 9.92
C LEU A 73 0.24 -3.88 10.01
N TYR A 74 -0.39 -3.17 10.94
CA TYR A 74 -1.85 -3.09 11.02
C TYR A 74 -2.45 -2.58 9.71
N ASN A 75 -1.98 -1.43 9.20
CA ASN A 75 -2.52 -0.84 7.98
C ASN A 75 -2.36 -1.79 6.78
N LEU A 76 -1.20 -2.41 6.61
CA LEU A 76 -0.95 -3.37 5.52
C LEU A 76 -1.79 -4.65 5.66
N THR A 77 -2.02 -5.12 6.89
CA THR A 77 -2.88 -6.30 7.14
C THR A 77 -4.34 -6.03 6.77
N VAL A 78 -4.82 -4.80 6.96
CA VAL A 78 -6.15 -4.40 6.49
C VAL A 78 -6.23 -4.49 4.97
N LEU A 79 -5.21 -3.98 4.26
CA LEU A 79 -5.15 -4.01 2.80
C LEU A 79 -5.12 -5.42 2.21
N THR A 80 -4.37 -6.33 2.83
CA THR A 80 -4.30 -7.71 2.34
C THR A 80 -5.63 -8.43 2.53
N ARG A 81 -6.33 -8.21 3.64
CA ARG A 81 -7.67 -8.77 3.88
C ARG A 81 -8.74 -8.25 2.93
N THR A 82 -8.61 -7.02 2.44
CA THR A 82 -9.50 -6.51 1.38
C THR A 82 -9.22 -7.16 0.03
N CYS A 83 -7.97 -7.53 -0.26
CA CYS A 83 -7.60 -8.19 -1.51
C CYS A 83 -7.79 -9.70 -1.47
N ASP A 84 -7.80 -10.33 -0.29
CA ASP A 84 -8.19 -11.73 -0.10
C ASP A 84 -9.72 -11.81 0.07
N PRO A 85 -10.49 -12.14 -0.98
CA PRO A 85 -11.84 -12.58 -0.76
C PRO A 85 -11.73 -13.84 0.10
N VAL A 86 -12.20 -13.76 1.36
CA VAL A 86 -12.56 -14.94 2.14
C VAL A 86 -13.25 -15.90 1.17
N PRO A 87 -12.81 -17.17 1.07
CA PRO A 87 -13.26 -18.05 0.01
C PRO A 87 -14.78 -18.11 0.05
N LEU A 88 -15.42 -17.58 -1.00
CA LEU A 88 -16.86 -17.64 -1.28
C LEU A 88 -17.41 -19.09 -1.37
N PHE A 89 -16.56 -20.09 -1.07
CA PHE A 89 -16.87 -21.51 -1.05
C PHE A 89 -17.03 -22.10 0.36
N ALA A 90 -16.78 -21.36 1.44
CA ALA A 90 -16.97 -21.86 2.81
C ALA A 90 -18.43 -21.79 3.32
N SER A 91 -19.38 -21.38 2.47
CA SER A 91 -20.79 -21.29 2.82
C SER A 91 -21.67 -21.71 1.64
N ARG A 92 -21.60 -22.99 1.28
CA ARG A 92 -22.76 -23.68 0.70
C ARG A 92 -23.12 -24.86 1.61
N PRO A 93 -24.40 -24.98 2.02
CA PRO A 93 -24.86 -26.07 2.86
C PRO A 93 -24.74 -27.44 2.18
#